data_AF-A0A2H0NE08-F1
#
_entry.id   AF-A0A2H0NE08-F1
#
_cell.length_a   1.000
_cell.length_b   1.000
_cell.length_c   1.000
_cell.angle_alpha   90.00
_cell.angle_beta   90.00
_cell.angle_gamma   90.00
#
_symmetry.space_group_name_H-M   'P 1'
#
loop_
_entity.id
_entity.type
_entity.pdbx_description
1 polymer ?
#
loop_
_entity_poly.entity_id
_entity_poly.type
_entity_poly.pdbx_seq_one_letter_code
_entity_poly.pdbx_strand_id
1 'polypeptide(L)'
;MPVDNKKSANKQDNWWQKGLMMFAQSTGWIAVPVIGALFLGNWLDQKYQTKPLYFLSLTILAFIISCIGIGMTGIKYIKEIDLEDKNKNLDKNKEEDKITNGNKK
;
A
#
# COMPACT_ATOMS: atom_id res chain seq x y z
N MET A 1 -15.14 -21.92 -42.51
CA MET A 1 -14.63 -20.69 -41.85
C MET A 1 -14.20 -21.09 -40.45
N PRO A 2 -13.00 -20.73 -39.98
CA PRO A 2 -12.56 -21.03 -38.62
C PRO A 2 -13.40 -20.21 -37.64
N VAL A 3 -13.86 -20.83 -36.55
CA VAL A 3 -14.48 -20.13 -35.42
C VAL A 3 -13.35 -19.83 -34.44
N ASP A 4 -12.84 -18.62 -34.52
CA ASP A 4 -11.76 -18.09 -33.72
C ASP A 4 -12.22 -17.75 -32.29
N ASN A 5 -11.54 -18.43 -31.37
CA ASN A 5 -11.49 -18.25 -29.93
C ASN A 5 -11.17 -16.81 -29.50
N LYS A 6 -12.05 -16.21 -28.70
CA LYS A 6 -11.63 -15.28 -27.64
C LYS A 6 -12.22 -15.72 -26.32
N LYS A 7 -11.38 -16.37 -25.50
CA LYS A 7 -11.49 -16.39 -24.04
C LYS A 7 -11.94 -15.01 -23.57
N SER A 8 -13.19 -14.93 -23.12
CA SER A 8 -13.64 -13.87 -22.24
C SER A 8 -12.76 -13.96 -20.99
N ALA A 9 -11.77 -13.07 -20.91
CA ALA A 9 -11.02 -12.82 -19.70
C ALA A 9 -12.05 -12.45 -18.64
N ASN A 10 -12.40 -13.44 -17.82
CA ASN A 10 -13.32 -13.31 -16.72
C ASN A 10 -12.75 -12.18 -15.85
N LYS A 11 -13.51 -11.09 -15.79
CA LYS A 11 -13.32 -9.98 -14.86
C LYS A 11 -13.66 -10.51 -13.47
N GLN A 12 -12.88 -11.48 -13.02
CA GLN A 12 -12.92 -12.00 -11.67
C GLN A 12 -12.47 -10.83 -10.83
N ASP A 13 -13.39 -10.22 -10.09
CA ASP A 13 -13.04 -9.23 -9.09
C ASP A 13 -12.06 -9.90 -8.14
N ASN A 14 -10.78 -9.59 -8.30
CA ASN A 14 -9.66 -10.22 -7.61
C ASN A 14 -9.56 -9.69 -6.17
N TRP A 15 -10.67 -9.76 -5.43
CA TRP A 15 -10.79 -9.33 -4.03
C TRP A 15 -9.71 -9.97 -3.16
N TRP A 16 -9.37 -11.23 -3.44
CA TRP A 16 -8.33 -11.97 -2.74
C TRP A 16 -6.92 -11.46 -3.08
N GLN A 17 -6.68 -11.07 -4.33
CA GLN A 17 -5.42 -10.44 -4.72
C GLN A 17 -5.24 -9.10 -4.02
N LYS A 18 -6.30 -8.30 -3.90
CA LYS A 18 -6.26 -7.01 -3.20
C LYS A 18 -5.92 -7.20 -1.72
N GLY A 19 -6.56 -8.18 -1.06
CA GLY A 19 -6.25 -8.54 0.32
C GLY A 19 -4.81 -9.05 0.50
N LEU A 20 -4.34 -9.90 -0.41
CA LEU A 20 -2.98 -10.42 -0.40
C LEU A 20 -1.93 -9.31 -0.61
N MET A 21 -2.22 -8.35 -1.48
CA MET A 21 -1.34 -7.21 -1.73
C MET A 21 -1.21 -6.30 -0.51
N MET A 22 -2.32 -6.02 0.20
CA MET A 22 -2.27 -5.25 1.46
C MET A 22 -1.51 -5.98 2.56
N PHE A 23 -1.71 -7.30 2.67
CA PHE A 23 -0.97 -8.12 3.61
C PHE A 23 0.53 -8.13 3.32
N ALA A 24 0.92 -8.37 2.07
CA ALA A 24 2.31 -8.38 1.63
C ALA A 24 2.99 -7.02 1.83
N GLN A 25 2.28 -5.93 1.54
CA GLN A 25 2.80 -4.57 1.76
C GLN A 25 3.03 -4.29 3.26
N SER A 26 2.13 -4.78 4.13
CA SER A 26 2.22 -4.59 5.59
C SER A 26 3.32 -5.47 6.21
N THR A 27 3.39 -6.74 5.83
CA THR A 27 4.45 -7.66 6.29
C THR A 27 5.82 -7.30 5.72
N GLY A 28 5.88 -6.77 4.50
CA GLY A 28 7.12 -6.26 3.90
C GLY A 28 7.74 -5.12 4.72
N TRP A 29 6.91 -4.18 5.20
CA TRP A 29 7.36 -3.09 6.07
C TRP A 29 7.89 -3.55 7.43
N ILE A 30 7.51 -4.73 7.91
CA ILE A 30 8.00 -5.32 9.16
C ILE A 30 9.27 -6.15 8.89
N ALA A 31 9.24 -7.02 7.89
CA ALA A 31 10.32 -7.95 7.59
C ALA A 31 11.60 -7.23 7.18
N VAL A 32 11.51 -6.18 6.35
CA VAL A 32 12.67 -5.42 5.86
C VAL A 32 13.49 -4.80 7.01
N PRO A 33 12.90 -3.98 7.91
CA PRO A 33 13.67 -3.38 9.00
C PRO A 33 14.10 -4.40 10.06
N VAL A 34 13.35 -5.49 10.28
CA VAL A 34 13.77 -6.57 11.20
C VAL A 34 15.01 -7.31 10.68
N ILE A 35 15.02 -7.68 9.41
CA ILE A 35 16.19 -8.34 8.79
C ILE A 35 17.37 -7.36 8.73
N GLY A 36 17.12 -6.09 8.39
CA GLY A 36 18.12 -5.03 8.44
C GLY A 36 18.73 -4.87 9.84
N ALA A 37 17.90 -4.86 10.89
CA ALA A 37 18.34 -4.78 12.27
C ALA A 37 19.16 -5.99 12.72
N LEU A 38 18.77 -7.20 12.32
CA LEU A 38 19.53 -8.42 12.62
C LEU A 38 20.92 -8.38 12.00
N PHE A 39 21.02 -8.01 10.73
CA PHE A 39 22.29 -8.05 10.01
C PHE A 39 23.22 -6.93 10.49
N LEU A 40 22.69 -5.71 10.59
CA LEU A 40 23.46 -4.54 10.96
C LEU A 40 23.78 -4.52 12.47
N GLY A 41 22.87 -5.03 13.31
CA GLY A 41 23.06 -5.17 14.75
C GLY A 41 24.13 -6.20 15.10
N ASN A 42 24.12 -7.37 14.43
CA ASN A 42 25.14 -8.40 14.62
C ASN A 42 26.53 -7.94 14.15
N TRP A 43 26.60 -7.18 13.04
CA TRP A 43 27.86 -6.61 12.57
C TRP A 43 28.43 -5.58 13.56
N LEU A 44 27.58 -4.76 14.17
CA LEU A 44 28.00 -3.76 15.16
C LEU A 44 28.43 -4.41 16.48
N ASP A 45 27.71 -5.42 16.96
CA ASP A 45 28.05 -6.18 18.17
C ASP A 45 29.44 -6.84 18.05
N GLN A 46 29.76 -7.44 16.90
CA GLN A 46 31.06 -8.06 16.65
C GLN A 46 32.21 -7.03 16.67
N LYS A 47 31.94 -5.80 16.22
CA LYS A 47 32.97 -4.76 16.15
C LYS A 47 33.29 -4.13 17.50
N TYR A 48 32.32 -4.09 18.42
CA TYR A 48 32.45 -3.41 19.72
C TYR A 48 32.55 -4.35 20.93
N GLN A 49 32.62 -5.69 20.73
CA GLN A 49 32.68 -6.72 21.79
C GLN A 49 31.66 -6.54 22.92
N THR A 50 30.56 -5.87 22.62
CA THR A 50 29.55 -5.48 23.57
C THR A 50 28.49 -6.58 23.55
N LYS A 51 27.98 -6.93 24.74
CA LYS A 51 26.80 -7.80 24.88
C LYS A 51 25.66 -7.27 23.98
N PRO A 52 24.65 -8.09 23.59
CA PRO A 52 23.65 -7.81 22.54
C PRO A 52 22.69 -6.65 22.82
N LEU A 53 23.26 -5.45 22.99
CA LEU A 53 22.63 -4.18 23.27
C LEU A 53 22.40 -3.42 21.98
N TYR A 54 23.33 -3.53 21.03
CA TYR A 54 23.15 -2.94 19.70
C TYR A 54 22.04 -3.62 18.93
N PHE A 55 21.95 -4.95 19.03
CA PHE A 55 20.82 -5.70 18.49
C PHE A 55 19.47 -5.20 19.04
N LEU A 56 19.39 -4.98 20.36
CA LEU A 56 18.17 -4.50 21.02
C LEU A 56 17.81 -3.06 20.57
N SER A 57 18.80 -2.17 20.52
CA SER A 57 18.60 -0.79 20.06
C SER A 57 18.16 -0.75 18.59
N LEU A 58 18.77 -1.56 17.73
CA LEU A 58 18.39 -1.63 16.31
C LEU A 58 17.00 -2.24 16.10
N THR A 59 16.62 -3.22 16.91
CA THR A 59 15.27 -3.81 16.87
C THR A 59 14.21 -2.77 17.26
N ILE A 60 14.47 -1.99 18.31
CA ILE A 60 13.59 -0.89 18.72
C ILE A 60 13.50 0.18 17.61
N LEU A 61 14.63 0.53 17.00
CA LEU A 61 14.65 1.50 15.90
C LEU A 61 13.90 0.99 14.66
N ALA A 62 14.11 -0.27 14.30
CA ALA A 62 13.40 -0.97 13.22
C ALA A 62 11.89 -1.02 13.46
N PHE A 63 11.47 -1.26 14.70
CA PHE A 63 10.07 -1.25 15.09
C PHE A 63 9.43 0.13 14.90
N ILE A 64 10.12 1.20 15.33
CA ILE A 64 9.64 2.58 15.13
C ILE A 64 9.52 2.90 13.64
N ILE A 65 10.52 2.54 12.83
CA ILE A 65 10.50 2.74 11.37
C ILE A 65 9.34 1.97 10.73
N SER A 66 9.08 0.74 11.16
CA SER A 66 7.95 -0.06 10.69
C SER A 66 6.61 0.61 11.03
N CYS A 67 6.43 1.10 12.26
CA CYS A 67 5.21 1.81 12.67
C CYS A 67 4.95 3.05 11.80
N ILE A 68 6.00 3.83 11.49
CA ILE A 68 5.90 5.02 10.64
C ILE A 68 5.56 4.62 9.19
N GLY A 69 6.24 3.60 8.63
CA GLY A 69 6.01 3.14 7.26
C GLY A 69 4.59 2.61 7.02
N ILE A 70 4.05 1.85 7.98
CA ILE A 70 2.67 1.36 7.96
C ILE A 70 1.70 2.54 8.10
N GLY A 71 1.94 3.45 9.04
CA GLY A 71 1.09 4.63 9.25
C GLY A 71 1.01 5.55 8.02
N MET A 72 2.14 5.84 7.39
CA MET A 72 2.19 6.63 6.14
C MET A 72 1.46 5.92 5.00
N THR A 73 1.62 4.60 4.88
CA THR A 73 0.91 3.80 3.88
C THR A 73 -0.60 3.86 4.11
N GLY A 74 -1.06 3.69 5.35
CA GLY A 74 -2.46 3.77 5.72
C GLY A 74 -3.08 5.15 5.42
N ILE A 75 -2.39 6.23 5.79
CA ILE A 75 -2.83 7.61 5.48
C ILE A 75 -2.91 7.82 3.97
N LYS A 76 -1.96 7.30 3.20
CA LYS A 76 -1.97 7.39 1.73
C LYS A 76 -3.19 6.69 1.13
N TYR A 77 -3.49 5.46 1.58
CA TYR A 77 -4.69 4.73 1.13
C TYR A 77 -5.99 5.46 1.50
N ILE A 78 -6.10 6.00 2.71
CA ILE A 78 -7.28 6.78 3.13
C ILE A 78 -7.46 8.01 2.24
N LYS A 79 -6.37 8.70 1.92
CA LYS A 79 -6.39 9.90 1.08
C LYS A 79 -6.74 9.59 -0.38
N GLU A 80 -6.34 8.42 -0.87
CA GLU A 80 -6.64 7.96 -2.23
C GLU A 80 -8.13 7.60 -2.37
N ILE A 81 -8.72 6.99 -1.35
CA ILE A 81 -10.17 6.73 -1.28
C ILE A 81 -10.97 8.05 -1.24
N ASP A 82 -10.57 8.99 -0.39
CA ASP A 82 -11.26 10.30 -0.27
C ASP A 82 -11.19 11.14 -1.56
N LEU A 83 -10.08 11.02 -2.30
CA LEU A 83 -9.90 11.67 -3.60
C LEU A 83 -10.72 11.02 -4.72
N GLU A 84 -10.87 9.70 -4.72
CA GLU A 84 -11.73 8.98 -5.67
C GLU A 84 -13.22 9.36 -5.46
N ASP A 85 -13.66 9.50 -4.21
CA ASP A 85 -15.04 9.87 -3.87
C ASP A 85 -15.36 11.34 -4.21
N LYS A 86 -14.39 12.26 -4.03
CA LYS A 86 -14.53 13.66 -4.45
C LYS A 86 -14.60 13.81 -5.96
N ASN A 87 -13.75 13.12 -6.72
CA ASN A 87 -13.75 13.24 -8.18
C ASN A 87 -15.03 12.67 -8.80
N LYS A 88 -15.56 11.56 -8.29
CA LYS A 88 -16.87 11.03 -8.72
C LYS A 88 -18.03 12.01 -8.50
N ASN A 89 -18.02 12.78 -7.42
CA ASN A 89 -19.05 13.80 -7.18
C ASN A 89 -18.93 14.99 -8.13
N LEU A 90 -17.71 15.40 -8.48
CA LEU A 90 -17.45 16.51 -9.41
C LEU A 90 -17.87 16.15 -10.85
N ASP A 91 -17.63 14.91 -11.28
CA ASP A 91 -18.06 14.45 -12.61
C ASP A 91 -19.58 14.35 -12.72
N LYS A 92 -20.27 13.87 -11.68
CA LYS A 92 -21.75 13.88 -11.63
C LYS A 92 -22.33 15.29 -11.71
N ASN A 93 -21.78 16.24 -10.94
CA ASN A 93 -22.25 17.63 -10.97
C ASN A 93 -22.07 18.27 -12.36
N LYS A 94 -20.96 17.98 -13.05
CA LYS A 94 -20.73 18.42 -14.44
C LYS A 94 -21.67 17.78 -15.45
N GLU A 95 -22.05 16.52 -15.28
CA GLU A 95 -23.06 15.87 -16.13
C GLU A 95 -24.46 16.47 -15.92
N GLU A 96 -24.84 16.71 -14.67
CA GLU A 96 -26.12 17.34 -14.31
C GLU A 96 -26.22 18.79 -14.84
N ASP A 97 -25.15 19.58 -14.76
CA ASP A 97 -25.09 20.95 -15.31
C ASP A 97 -25.17 20.98 -16.85
N LYS A 98 -24.62 19.97 -17.54
CA LYS A 98 -24.69 19.85 -19.00
C LYS A 98 -26.08 19.45 -19.48
N ILE A 99 -26.74 18.52 -18.78
CA ILE A 99 -28.11 18.09 -19.11
C ILE A 99 -29.10 19.24 -18.85
N THR A 100 -28.91 19.99 -17.77
CA THR A 100 -29.81 21.10 -17.40
C THR A 100 -29.65 22.32 -18.31
N ASN A 101 -28.43 22.65 -18.76
CA ASN A 101 -28.21 23.75 -19.71
C ASN A 101 -28.45 23.37 -21.18
N GLY A 102 -28.32 22.08 -21.55
CA GLY A 102 -28.60 21.60 -22.90
C GLY A 102 -30.09 21.61 -23.26
N ASN A 103 -30.97 21.44 -22.28
CA ASN A 103 -32.43 21.46 -22.47
C ASN A 103 -33.05 22.87 -22.50
N LYS A 104 -32.23 23.91 -22.31
CA LYS A 104 -32.66 25.32 -22.28
C LYS A 104 -32.36 26.09 -23.56
N LYS A 105 -31.92 25.41 -24.63
CA LYS A 105 -31.58 26.01 -25.94
C LYS A 105 -32.53 25.59 -27.04
#